data_AF-A0A923Y5G0-F1
#
_entry.id   AF-A0A923Y5G0-F1
#
_cell.length_a   1.000
_cell.length_b   1.000
_cell.length_c   1.000
_cell.angle_alpha   90.00
_cell.angle_beta   90.00
_cell.angle_gamma   90.00
#
_symmetry.space_group_name_H-M   'P 1'
#
loop_
_entity.id
_entity.type
_entity.pdbx_description
1 polymer ?
#
loop_
_entity_poly.entity_id
_entity_poly.type
_entity_poly.pdbx_seq_one_letter_code
_entity_poly.pdbx_strand_id
1 'polypeptide(L)'
;DYTSGAATTQVQGGFGMTATMDVLEALAQGGGPRHAILALGYAGWGPGQLEAEIGRNDWLMTDPAEDLVFSAEDSAKWVGALRKMGIDPISLSPSAGRA
;
A
#
# COMPACT_ATOMS: atom_id res chain seq x y z
N ASP A 1 2.67 -15.19 2.06
CA ASP A 1 2.84 -16.64 2.27
C ASP A 1 2.77 -17.46 0.97
N TYR A 2 2.22 -16.92 -0.12
CA TYR A 2 2.25 -17.54 -1.44
C TYR A 2 3.49 -17.11 -2.23
N THR A 3 4.09 -18.04 -2.98
CA THR A 3 5.15 -17.74 -3.96
C THR A 3 4.91 -18.55 -5.24
N SER A 4 4.59 -17.87 -6.35
CA SER A 4 4.68 -18.47 -7.68
C SER A 4 6.12 -18.33 -8.19
N GLY A 5 6.94 -19.35 -7.96
CA GLY A 5 8.29 -19.50 -8.53
C GLY A 5 9.08 -18.19 -8.68
N ALA A 6 9.52 -17.88 -9.91
CA ALA A 6 10.24 -16.66 -10.25
C ALA A 6 9.34 -15.43 -10.55
N ALA A 7 8.02 -15.59 -10.49
CA ALA A 7 7.05 -14.56 -10.89
C ALA A 7 6.55 -13.68 -9.73
N THR A 8 6.92 -14.02 -8.49
CA THR A 8 6.57 -13.24 -7.30
C THR A 8 7.76 -12.42 -6.83
N THR A 9 7.60 -11.10 -6.85
CA THR A 9 8.57 -10.17 -6.27
C THR A 9 8.25 -9.93 -4.80
N GLN A 10 9.23 -10.16 -3.92
CA GLN A 10 9.09 -9.82 -2.50
C GLN A 10 9.25 -8.32 -2.31
N VAL A 11 8.36 -7.73 -1.52
CA VAL A 11 8.36 -6.31 -1.14
C VAL A 11 8.61 -6.23 0.37
N GLN A 12 9.21 -5.13 0.83
CA GLN A 12 9.40 -4.90 2.26
C GLN A 12 8.07 -4.93 3.01
N GLY A 13 8.09 -5.35 4.28
CA GLY A 13 6.89 -5.49 5.11
C GLY A 13 6.19 -6.84 4.98
N GLY A 14 6.82 -7.83 4.32
CA GLY A 14 6.29 -9.19 4.21
C GLY A 14 5.23 -9.36 3.10
N PHE A 15 5.11 -8.38 2.20
CA PHE A 15 4.21 -8.44 1.06
C PHE A 15 4.88 -9.08 -0.15
N GLY A 16 4.07 -9.73 -0.99
CA GLY A 16 4.49 -10.24 -2.29
C GLY A 16 3.64 -9.64 -3.39
N MET A 17 4.28 -9.32 -4.53
CA MET A 17 3.59 -8.89 -5.74
C MET A 17 3.79 -9.94 -6.83
N THR A 18 2.69 -10.44 -7.39
CA THR A 18 2.69 -11.45 -8.44
C THR A 18 1.92 -10.89 -9.64
N ALA A 19 2.53 -10.95 -10.84
CA ALA A 19 1.96 -10.37 -12.07
C ALA A 19 1.57 -11.44 -13.11
N THR A 20 1.44 -12.70 -12.69
CA THR A 20 1.13 -13.85 -13.54
C THR A 20 -0.30 -14.33 -13.35
N MET A 21 -0.87 -14.99 -14.37
CA MET A 21 -2.25 -15.48 -14.35
C MET A 21 -2.44 -16.67 -13.40
N ASP A 22 -1.37 -17.43 -13.14
CA ASP A 22 -1.37 -18.62 -12.28
C ASP A 22 -1.82 -18.33 -10.84
N VAL A 23 -1.56 -17.13 -10.30
CA VAL A 23 -2.05 -16.73 -8.97
C VAL A 23 -3.57 -16.62 -8.94
N LEU A 24 -4.20 -16.22 -10.04
CA LEU A 24 -5.67 -16.16 -10.13
C LEU A 24 -6.27 -17.56 -10.17
N GLU A 25 -5.63 -18.49 -10.89
CA GLU A 25 -6.03 -19.91 -10.89
C GLU A 25 -5.86 -20.53 -9.49
N ALA A 26 -4.74 -20.25 -8.81
CA ALA A 26 -4.49 -20.71 -7.45
C ALA A 26 -5.52 -20.15 -6.46
N LEU A 27 -5.86 -18.87 -6.56
CA LEU A 27 -6.94 -18.25 -5.76
C LEU A 27 -8.29 -18.94 -6.01
N ALA A 28 -8.64 -19.21 -7.28
CA ALA A 28 -9.89 -19.89 -7.63
C ALA A 28 -9.97 -21.33 -7.10
N GLN A 29 -8.82 -22.01 -6.98
CA GLN A 29 -8.72 -23.37 -6.44
C GLN A 29 -8.54 -23.40 -4.91
N GLY A 30 -8.49 -22.24 -4.24
CA GLY A 30 -8.29 -22.13 -2.80
C GLY A 30 -6.84 -22.35 -2.33
N GLY A 31 -5.87 -22.41 -3.25
CA GLY A 31 -4.43 -22.53 -2.97
C GLY A 31 -3.65 -21.22 -3.02
N GLY A 32 -4.33 -20.09 -3.19
CA GLY A 32 -3.73 -18.75 -3.21
C GLY A 32 -3.36 -18.22 -1.81
N PRO A 33 -2.81 -16.99 -1.73
CA PRO A 33 -2.52 -16.35 -0.45
C PRO A 33 -3.79 -16.12 0.37
N ARG A 34 -3.63 -16.06 1.70
CA ARG A 34 -4.73 -15.80 2.65
C ARG A 34 -5.42 -14.46 2.40
N HIS A 35 -4.63 -13.43 2.15
CA HIS A 35 -5.10 -12.08 1.82
C HIS A 35 -4.53 -11.68 0.46
N ALA A 36 -5.36 -11.12 -0.41
CA ALA A 36 -4.97 -10.68 -1.73
C ALA A 36 -5.75 -9.42 -2.13
N ILE A 37 -5.09 -8.55 -2.90
CA ILE A 37 -5.72 -7.43 -3.59
C ILE A 37 -5.36 -7.59 -5.07
N LEU A 38 -6.38 -7.54 -5.92
CA LEU A 38 -6.18 -7.40 -7.36
C LEU A 38 -6.18 -5.92 -7.71
N ALA A 39 -5.07 -5.42 -8.25
CA ALA A 39 -4.93 -4.06 -8.73
C ALA A 39 -4.62 -4.05 -10.23
N LEU A 40 -5.19 -3.08 -10.95
CA LEU A 40 -4.92 -2.86 -12.37
C LEU A 40 -4.29 -1.48 -12.54
N GLY A 41 -3.06 -1.47 -13.05
CA GLY A 41 -2.23 -0.26 -13.12
C GLY A 41 -1.36 -0.06 -11.88
N TYR A 42 -0.56 1.00 -11.90
CA TYR A 42 0.33 1.37 -10.80
C TYR A 42 0.54 2.88 -10.78
N ALA A 43 0.85 3.42 -9.60
CA ALA A 43 1.41 4.76 -9.48
C ALA A 43 2.93 4.67 -9.66
N GLY A 44 3.49 5.50 -10.52
CA GLY A 44 4.91 5.56 -10.80
C GLY A 44 5.42 6.99 -10.67
N TRP A 45 6.65 7.13 -10.20
CA TRP A 45 7.32 8.41 -10.06
C TRP A 45 8.54 8.46 -10.99
N GLY A 46 8.79 9.64 -11.56
CA GLY A 46 10.04 9.91 -12.24
C GLY A 46 11.23 9.99 -11.25
N PRO A 47 12.48 10.00 -11.75
CA PRO A 47 13.66 10.09 -10.89
C PRO A 47 13.61 11.31 -9.97
N GLY A 48 13.73 11.10 -8.65
CA GLY A 48 13.75 12.17 -7.65
C GLY A 48 12.40 12.84 -7.37
N GLN A 49 11.33 12.44 -8.07
CA GLN A 49 10.03 13.10 -7.95
C GLN A 49 9.38 12.83 -6.59
N LEU A 50 9.39 11.57 -6.14
CA LEU A 50 8.78 11.19 -4.87
C LEU A 50 9.47 11.87 -3.70
N GLU A 51 10.80 11.93 -3.71
CA GLU A 51 11.61 12.60 -2.68
C GLU A 51 11.31 14.10 -2.63
N ALA A 52 11.15 14.74 -3.79
CA ALA A 52 10.79 16.15 -3.86
C ALA A 52 9.36 16.42 -3.33
N GLU A 53 8.41 15.54 -3.63
CA GLU A 53 7.03 15.62 -3.13
C GLU A 53 6.97 15.41 -1.60
N ILE A 54 7.68 14.41 -1.08
CA ILE A 54 7.85 14.20 0.37
C ILE A 54 8.47 15.43 1.02
N GLY A 55 9.53 16.00 0.43
CA GLY A 55 10.19 17.20 0.95
C GLY A 55 9.30 18.45 0.97
N ARG A 56 8.26 18.51 0.13
CA ARG A 56 7.24 19.57 0.16
C ARG A 56 6.07 19.29 1.12
N ASN A 57 6.09 18.16 1.82
CA ASN A 57 4.99 17.64 2.64
C ASN A 57 3.72 17.34 1.83
N ASP A 58 3.88 17.01 0.54
CA ASP A 58 2.76 16.57 -0.32
C ASP A 58 2.31 15.14 0.08
N TRP A 59 3.21 14.35 0.68
CA TRP A 59 2.95 12.99 1.16
C TRP A 59 3.25 12.83 2.65
N LEU A 60 2.37 12.09 3.33
CA LEU A 60 2.60 11.57 4.68
C LEU A 60 2.95 10.08 4.57
N MET A 61 3.98 9.65 5.31
CA MET A 61 4.46 8.27 5.27
C MET A 61 4.32 7.59 6.63
N THR A 62 3.93 6.31 6.61
CA THR A 62 3.86 5.44 7.78
C THR A 62 4.37 4.06 7.40
N ASP A 63 4.82 3.28 8.39
CA ASP A 63 5.17 1.88 8.18
C ASP A 63 3.98 1.09 7.60
N PRO A 64 4.24 0.15 6.69
CA PRO A 64 3.18 -0.64 6.11
C PRO A 64 2.61 -1.58 7.17
N ALA A 65 1.29 -1.79 7.11
CA ALA A 65 0.61 -2.64 8.07
C ALA A 65 -0.45 -3.49 7.36
N GLU A 66 -0.40 -4.81 7.60
CA GLU A 66 -1.22 -5.79 6.89
C GLU A 66 -2.73 -5.52 7.05
N ASP A 67 -3.14 -5.20 8.26
CA ASP A 67 -4.51 -4.81 8.63
C ASP A 67 -4.99 -3.56 7.88
N LEU A 68 -4.09 -2.64 7.52
CA LEU A 68 -4.39 -1.45 6.75
C LEU A 68 -4.46 -1.78 5.26
N VAL A 69 -3.46 -2.48 4.74
CA VAL A 69 -3.33 -2.81 3.31
C VAL A 69 -4.52 -3.67 2.87
N PHE A 70 -4.77 -4.78 3.58
CA PHE A 70 -5.80 -5.76 3.25
C PHE A 70 -7.14 -5.53 3.94
N SER A 71 -7.35 -4.39 4.61
CA SER A 71 -8.67 -4.05 5.18
C SER A 71 -9.77 -4.14 4.11
N ALA A 72 -10.91 -4.71 4.51
CA ALA A 72 -12.14 -4.71 3.70
C ALA A 72 -12.85 -3.35 3.68
N GLU A 73 -12.57 -2.48 4.65
CA GLU A 73 -13.13 -1.13 4.72
C GLU A 73 -12.15 -0.12 4.11
N ASP A 74 -12.22 0.07 2.80
CA ASP A 74 -11.34 0.99 2.08
C ASP A 74 -11.43 2.45 2.59
N SER A 75 -12.63 2.89 2.95
CA SER A 75 -12.88 4.23 3.50
C SER A 75 -12.17 4.46 4.85
N ALA A 76 -11.93 3.41 5.61
CA ALA A 76 -11.27 3.48 6.91
C ALA A 76 -9.73 3.53 6.78
N LYS A 77 -9.16 3.12 5.64
CA LYS A 77 -7.70 3.03 5.44
C LYS A 77 -7.01 4.38 5.63
N TRP A 78 -7.56 5.45 5.08
CA TRP A 78 -6.94 6.78 5.19
C TRP A 78 -6.88 7.27 6.64
N VAL A 79 -7.99 7.19 7.38
CA VAL A 79 -8.06 7.55 8.79
C VAL A 79 -7.18 6.65 9.66
N GLY A 80 -7.16 5.34 9.36
CA GLY A 80 -6.33 4.37 10.06
C GLY A 80 -4.83 4.66 9.90
N ALA A 81 -4.39 5.04 8.70
CA ALA A 81 -3.01 5.39 8.42
C ALA A 81 -2.58 6.63 9.23
N LEU A 82 -3.40 7.69 9.23
CA LEU A 82 -3.12 8.90 10.01
C LEU A 82 -3.04 8.63 11.51
N ARG A 83 -3.98 7.86 12.03
CA ARG A 83 -3.99 7.49 13.46
C ARG A 83 -2.75 6.67 13.85
N LYS A 84 -2.22 5.83 12.96
CA LYS A 84 -0.96 5.10 13.17
C LYS A 84 0.25 6.04 13.30
N MET A 85 0.20 7.19 12.62
CA MET A 85 1.20 8.25 12.78
C MET A 85 0.98 9.10 14.05
N GLY A 86 -0.08 8.85 14.82
CA GLY A 86 -0.49 9.69 15.94
C GLY A 86 -1.17 11.00 15.52
N ILE A 87 -1.60 11.10 14.26
CA ILE A 87 -2.26 12.29 13.70
C ILE A 87 -3.77 12.11 13.77
N ASP A 88 -4.48 13.09 14.32
CA ASP A 88 -5.93 13.16 14.19
C ASP A 88 -6.28 13.79 12.83
N PRO A 89 -7.08 13.13 11.98
CA PRO A 89 -7.53 13.73 10.72
C PRO A 89 -8.12 15.14 10.85
N ILE A 90 -8.75 15.46 11.99
CA ILE A 90 -9.35 16.78 12.23
C ILE A 90 -8.29 17.88 12.42
N SER A 91 -7.06 17.49 12.76
CA SER A 91 -5.92 18.40 12.94
C SER A 91 -5.21 18.74 11.63
N LEU A 92 -5.53 18.03 10.53
CA LEU A 92 -4.99 18.33 9.20
C LEU A 92 -5.72 19.54 8.61
N SER A 93 -5.05 20.69 8.64
CA SER A 93 -5.48 21.87 7.90
C SER A 93 -5.11 21.73 6.42
N PRO A 94 -6.02 22.05 5.47
CA PRO A 94 -5.69 22.06 4.03
C PRO A 94 -4.68 23.15 3.66
N SER A 95 -4.42 24.12 4.53
CA SER A 95 -3.28 25.02 4.40
C SER A 95 -2.02 24.30 4.90
N ALA A 96 -1.22 23.76 3.98
CA ALA A 96 0.15 23.37 4.26
C ALA A 96 0.87 24.57 4.90
N GLY A 97 1.14 24.49 6.19
CA GLY A 97 1.86 25.52 6.93
C GLY A 97 3.28 25.61 6.40
N ARG A 98 3.57 26.66 5.63
CA ARG A 98 4.95 27.08 5.39
C ARG A 98 5.50 27.64 6.70
N ALA A 99 6.51 27.00 7.26
CA ALA A 99 7.44 27.61 8.21
C ALA A 99 8.58 28.25 7.43
#